data_AF-A0A7W0SJA2-F1
#
_entry.id   AF-A0A7W0SJA2-F1
#
_cell.length_a   1.000
_cell.length_b   1.000
_cell.length_c   1.000
_cell.angle_alpha   90.00
_cell.angle_beta   90.00
_cell.angle_gamma   90.00
#
_symmetry.space_group_name_H-M   'P 1'
#
loop_
_entity.id
_entity.type
_entity.pdbx_description
1 polymer ?
#
loop_
_entity_poly.entity_id
_entity_poly.type
_entity_poly.pdbx_seq_one_letter_code
_entity_poly.pdbx_strand_id
1 'polypeptide(L)'
;LDVVAIERLVAAYRLLADPGRLRLVGALLEDRELPVRELARLASLSETAASQQLRVLREAGVVRRRRAGRQALYRLSGGDARALARNGIARATRRSTYSRRKDAQVTYIIAEPCVDVKDRSCVDVCPVDCIHEADRILVIDPEECIDCGACEPECPVEAIYPEDTLPEKWEPFVKINYAYGEGLDTVNELVQELVEQSPPPPIPGYRET
;
A
#
# COMPACT_ATOMS: atom_id res chain seq x y z
N LEU A 1 -30.54 -3.21 11.71
CA LEU A 1 -29.55 -2.65 10.75
C LEU A 1 -30.31 -1.68 9.84
N ASP A 2 -29.89 -0.42 9.79
CA ASP A 2 -30.50 0.58 8.91
C ASP A 2 -29.94 0.43 7.49
N VAL A 3 -30.74 -0.14 6.59
CA VAL A 3 -30.34 -0.43 5.20
C VAL A 3 -30.04 0.87 4.43
N VAL A 4 -30.78 1.95 4.68
CA VAL A 4 -30.58 3.24 4.01
C VAL A 4 -29.26 3.86 4.45
N ALA A 5 -28.91 3.74 5.73
CA ALA A 5 -27.61 4.18 6.22
C ALA A 5 -26.46 3.38 5.58
N ILE A 6 -26.62 2.06 5.40
CA ILE A 6 -25.63 1.21 4.72
C ILE A 6 -25.47 1.64 3.26
N GLU A 7 -26.55 1.89 2.54
CA GLU A 7 -26.50 2.33 1.13
C GLU A 7 -25.77 3.68 0.97
N ARG A 8 -26.02 4.64 1.87
CA ARG A 8 -25.29 5.92 1.89
C ARG A 8 -23.81 5.71 2.13
N LEU A 9 -23.46 4.82 3.07
CA LEU A 9 -22.08 4.48 3.38
C LEU A 9 -21.38 3.83 2.18
N VAL A 10 -22.02 2.85 1.53
CA VAL A 10 -21.50 2.20 0.33
C VAL A 10 -21.29 3.20 -0.81
N ALA A 11 -22.22 4.13 -1.01
CA ALA A 11 -22.07 5.20 -1.99
C ALA A 11 -20.86 6.09 -1.68
N ALA A 12 -20.65 6.44 -0.41
CA ALA A 12 -19.48 7.21 0.01
C ALA A 12 -18.17 6.44 -0.20
N TYR A 13 -18.13 5.13 0.09
CA TYR A 13 -16.96 4.29 -0.21
C TYR A 13 -16.64 4.24 -1.70
N ARG A 14 -17.63 3.96 -2.56
CA ARG A 14 -17.45 3.95 -4.02
C ARG A 14 -16.99 5.31 -4.56
N LEU A 15 -17.46 6.39 -3.96
CA LEU A 15 -17.03 7.74 -4.32
C LEU A 15 -15.57 8.02 -3.88
N LEU A 16 -15.13 7.47 -2.75
CA LEU A 16 -13.79 7.69 -2.22
C LEU A 16 -12.74 6.68 -2.70
N ALA A 17 -13.17 5.55 -3.27
CA ALA A 17 -12.31 4.54 -3.89
C ALA A 17 -11.72 5.01 -5.23
N ASP A 18 -11.09 6.18 -5.23
CA ASP A 18 -10.31 6.76 -6.31
C ASP A 18 -9.23 7.66 -5.70
N PRO A 19 -7.94 7.45 -6.04
CA PRO A 19 -6.84 8.21 -5.45
C PRO A 19 -6.97 9.73 -5.67
N GLY A 20 -7.44 10.18 -6.84
CA GLY A 20 -7.57 11.59 -7.17
C GLY A 20 -8.62 12.30 -6.30
N ARG A 21 -9.81 11.71 -6.17
CA ARG A 21 -10.89 12.19 -5.30
C ARG A 21 -10.45 12.19 -3.84
N LEU A 22 -9.81 11.12 -3.38
CA LEU A 22 -9.36 11.03 -1.99
C LEU A 22 -8.30 12.08 -1.65
N ARG A 23 -7.35 12.34 -2.56
CA ARG A 23 -6.35 13.41 -2.42
C ARG A 23 -6.98 14.80 -2.39
N LEU A 24 -7.96 15.09 -3.27
CA LEU A 24 -8.70 16.36 -3.24
C LEU A 24 -9.51 16.54 -1.95
N VAL A 25 -10.19 15.48 -1.50
CA VAL A 25 -10.93 15.50 -0.22
C VAL A 25 -9.95 15.71 0.94
N GLY A 26 -8.81 15.02 0.95
CA GLY A 26 -7.73 15.21 1.92
C GLY A 26 -7.20 16.64 1.95
N ALA A 27 -7.01 17.26 0.79
CA ALA A 27 -6.59 18.65 0.65
C ALA A 27 -7.62 19.66 1.19
N LEU A 28 -8.90 19.26 1.33
CA LEU A 28 -9.97 20.08 1.88
C LEU A 28 -10.37 19.69 3.32
N LEU A 29 -9.67 18.73 3.94
CA LEU A 29 -9.80 18.47 5.37
C LEU A 29 -9.35 19.69 6.18
N GLU A 30 -9.63 19.65 7.48
CA GLU A 30 -9.34 20.74 8.43
C GLU A 30 -10.04 22.06 8.09
N ASP A 31 -11.23 21.95 7.49
CA ASP A 31 -12.10 23.07 7.12
C ASP A 31 -11.45 24.08 6.16
N ARG A 32 -10.42 23.65 5.43
CA ARG A 32 -9.78 24.43 4.37
C ARG A 32 -10.76 24.73 3.23
N GLU A 33 -10.53 25.89 2.60
CA GLU A 33 -11.27 26.34 1.44
C GLU A 33 -10.28 26.84 0.38
N LEU A 34 -10.20 26.15 -0.76
CA LEU A 34 -9.11 26.30 -1.72
C LEU A 34 -9.59 26.46 -3.17
N PRO A 35 -8.88 27.22 -4.02
CA PRO A 35 -9.14 27.29 -5.46
C PRO A 35 -8.67 26.02 -6.18
N VAL A 36 -9.24 25.76 -7.36
CA VAL A 36 -8.94 24.55 -8.16
C VAL A 36 -7.45 24.37 -8.46
N ARG A 37 -6.72 25.45 -8.76
CA ARG A 37 -5.29 25.41 -9.05
C ARG A 37 -4.47 24.89 -7.87
N GLU A 38 -4.79 25.34 -6.66
CA GLU A 38 -4.08 24.91 -5.46
C GLU A 38 -4.46 23.48 -5.07
N LEU A 39 -5.73 23.10 -5.27
CA LEU A 39 -6.18 21.72 -5.09
C LEU A 39 -5.49 20.75 -6.05
N ALA A 40 -5.35 21.13 -7.33
CA ALA A 40 -4.63 20.34 -8.32
C ALA A 40 -3.18 20.11 -7.89
N ARG A 41 -2.49 21.17 -7.43
CA ARG A 41 -1.12 21.10 -6.91
C ARG A 41 -0.99 20.16 -5.72
N LEU A 42 -1.83 20.32 -4.69
CA LEU A 42 -1.77 19.50 -3.47
C LEU A 42 -2.18 18.04 -3.71
N ALA A 43 -3.09 17.80 -4.66
CA ALA A 43 -3.54 16.46 -5.00
C ALA A 43 -2.66 15.75 -6.04
N SER A 44 -1.59 16.39 -6.51
CA SER A 44 -0.73 15.91 -7.61
C SER A 44 -1.56 15.54 -8.85
N LEU A 45 -2.45 16.45 -9.27
CA LEU A 45 -3.32 16.32 -10.44
C LEU A 45 -3.09 17.50 -11.40
N SER A 46 -3.46 17.32 -12.67
CA SER A 46 -3.63 18.45 -13.58
C SER A 46 -4.86 19.29 -13.21
N GLU A 47 -4.90 20.57 -13.57
CA GLU A 47 -6.07 21.43 -13.32
C GLU A 47 -7.35 20.88 -14.00
N THR A 48 -7.20 20.28 -15.18
CA THR A 48 -8.30 19.61 -15.90
C THR A 48 -8.83 18.41 -15.12
N ALA A 49 -7.95 17.52 -14.66
CA ALA A 49 -8.33 16.35 -13.88
C ALA A 49 -8.97 16.76 -12.54
N ALA A 50 -8.38 17.73 -11.83
CA ALA A 50 -8.94 18.26 -10.60
C ALA A 50 -10.35 18.86 -10.82
N SER A 51 -10.55 19.63 -11.90
CA SER A 51 -11.85 20.19 -12.26
C SER A 51 -12.90 19.11 -12.52
N GLN A 52 -12.52 18.04 -13.23
CA GLN A 52 -13.40 16.90 -13.49
C GLN A 52 -13.80 16.19 -12.19
N GLN A 53 -12.84 15.90 -11.31
CA GLN A 53 -13.14 15.23 -10.04
C GLN A 53 -13.97 16.12 -9.10
N LEU A 54 -13.68 17.42 -9.04
CA LEU A 54 -14.48 18.37 -8.25
C LEU A 54 -15.91 18.49 -8.76
N ARG A 55 -16.15 18.30 -10.06
CA ARG A 55 -17.51 18.22 -10.61
C ARG A 55 -18.26 17.01 -10.05
N VAL A 56 -17.65 15.82 -10.12
CA VAL A 56 -18.23 14.58 -9.58
C VAL A 56 -18.50 14.70 -8.08
N LEU A 57 -17.51 15.18 -7.31
CA LEU A 57 -17.64 15.38 -5.87
C LEU A 57 -18.74 16.41 -5.51
N ARG A 58 -18.96 17.42 -6.35
CA ARG A 58 -20.02 18.42 -6.15
C ARG A 58 -21.40 17.85 -6.47
N GLU A 59 -21.51 17.10 -7.56
CA GLU A 59 -22.75 16.41 -7.94
C GLU A 59 -23.17 15.40 -6.86
N ALA A 60 -22.20 14.74 -6.21
CA ALA A 60 -22.41 13.87 -5.06
C ALA A 60 -22.60 14.62 -3.72
N GLY A 61 -22.56 15.96 -3.71
CA GLY A 61 -22.76 16.78 -2.52
C GLY A 61 -21.59 16.82 -1.52
N VAL A 62 -20.45 16.19 -1.82
CA VAL A 62 -19.27 16.11 -0.94
C VAL A 62 -18.49 17.41 -0.86
N VAL A 63 -18.50 18.22 -1.92
CA VAL A 63 -17.90 19.56 -1.91
C VAL A 63 -18.92 20.62 -2.26
N ARG A 64 -18.78 21.79 -1.66
CA ARG A 64 -19.48 23.01 -2.06
C ARG A 64 -18.51 23.96 -2.72
N ARG A 65 -19.04 24.72 -3.67
CA ARG A 65 -18.32 25.76 -4.41
C ARG A 65 -18.93 27.11 -4.08
N ARG A 66 -18.10 28.11 -3.77
CA ARG A 66 -18.52 29.52 -3.76
C ARG A 66 -17.61 30.37 -4.65
N ARG A 67 -18.11 31.54 -5.04
CA ARG A 67 -17.34 32.51 -5.82
C ARG A 67 -16.60 33.45 -4.87
N ALA A 68 -15.31 33.68 -5.12
CA ALA A 68 -14.48 34.64 -4.41
C ALA A 68 -13.68 35.44 -5.44
N GLY A 69 -14.16 36.66 -5.75
CA GLY A 69 -13.60 37.48 -6.83
C GLY A 69 -13.65 36.76 -8.18
N ARG A 70 -12.47 36.57 -8.79
CA ARG A 70 -12.30 35.92 -10.10
C ARG A 70 -12.19 34.39 -10.02
N GLN A 71 -12.09 33.82 -8.82
CA GLN A 71 -11.90 32.38 -8.62
C GLN A 71 -13.11 31.74 -7.94
N ALA A 72 -13.17 30.41 -8.08
CA ALA A 72 -14.07 29.57 -7.32
C ALA A 72 -13.28 28.87 -6.22
N LEU A 73 -13.78 28.95 -4.99
CA LEU A 73 -13.23 28.21 -3.87
C LEU A 73 -14.11 27.01 -3.57
N TYR A 74 -13.48 25.91 -3.17
CA TYR A 74 -14.12 24.66 -2.82
C TYR A 74 -13.85 24.35 -1.34
N ARG A 75 -14.84 23.79 -0.66
CA ARG A 75 -14.70 23.22 0.69
C ARG A 75 -15.49 21.93 0.81
N LEU A 76 -15.12 21.07 1.76
CA LEU A 76 -15.93 19.89 2.07
C LEU A 76 -17.28 20.29 2.65
N SER A 77 -18.33 19.63 2.16
CA SER A 77 -19.57 19.46 2.90
C SER A 77 -19.34 18.55 4.11
N GLY A 78 -20.20 18.66 5.12
CA GLY A 78 -20.33 17.60 6.13
C GLY A 78 -20.85 16.30 5.52
N GLY A 79 -20.85 15.21 6.30
CA GLY A 79 -21.42 13.92 5.91
C GLY A 79 -20.41 12.77 5.85
N ASP A 80 -20.89 11.61 5.43
CA ASP A 80 -20.17 10.33 5.52
C ASP A 80 -18.83 10.34 4.79
N ALA A 81 -18.76 10.93 3.59
CA ALA A 81 -17.51 11.00 2.83
C ALA A 81 -16.41 11.80 3.57
N ARG A 82 -16.76 12.90 4.25
CA ARG A 82 -15.80 13.67 5.06
C ARG A 82 -15.34 12.86 6.27
N ALA A 83 -16.27 12.19 6.95
CA ALA A 83 -15.96 11.36 8.12
C ALA A 83 -15.08 10.17 7.75
N LEU A 84 -15.41 9.47 6.67
CA LEU A 84 -14.64 8.35 6.13
C LEU A 84 -13.24 8.78 5.70
N ALA A 85 -13.11 9.83 4.89
CA ALA A 85 -11.80 10.31 4.44
C ALA A 85 -10.92 10.74 5.61
N ARG A 86 -11.46 11.51 6.59
CA ARG A 86 -10.72 11.90 7.80
C ARG A 86 -10.21 10.68 8.57
N ASN A 87 -11.10 9.71 8.81
CA ASN A 87 -10.78 8.51 9.58
C ASN A 87 -9.80 7.58 8.85
N GLY A 88 -9.97 7.42 7.54
CA GLY A 88 -9.12 6.59 6.69
C GLY A 88 -7.72 7.17 6.58
N ILE A 89 -7.59 8.45 6.25
CA ILE A 89 -6.29 9.14 6.12
C ILE A 89 -5.56 9.16 7.47
N ALA A 90 -6.24 9.49 8.57
CA ALA A 90 -5.62 9.50 9.89
C ALA A 90 -5.13 8.11 10.34
N ARG A 91 -5.75 7.03 9.88
CA ARG A 91 -5.26 5.65 10.12
C ARG A 91 -4.09 5.31 9.20
N ALA A 92 -4.17 5.69 7.93
CA ALA A 92 -3.10 5.47 6.95
C ALA A 92 -1.80 6.19 7.36
N THR A 93 -1.89 7.42 7.88
CA THR A 93 -0.70 8.16 8.34
C THR A 93 -0.15 7.67 9.68
N ARG A 94 -0.98 7.04 10.52
CA ARG A 94 -0.52 6.39 11.77
C ARG A 94 0.22 5.07 11.54
N ARG A 95 0.23 4.53 10.32
CA ARG A 95 0.97 3.30 9.97
C ARG A 95 2.48 3.49 9.82
N SER A 96 3.01 4.71 10.04
CA SER A 96 4.44 5.01 9.94
C SER A 96 5.26 4.72 11.22
N THR A 97 4.78 3.87 12.14
CA THR A 97 5.71 3.19 13.05
C THR A 97 5.34 1.70 13.09
N TYR A 98 6.13 0.92 12.36
CA TYR A 98 6.52 -0.50 12.46
C TYR A 98 6.08 -1.35 13.71
N SER A 99 5.59 -0.75 14.79
CA SER A 99 5.52 -1.31 16.14
C SER A 99 4.13 -1.76 16.61
N ARG A 100 3.09 -1.84 15.77
CA ARG A 100 1.73 -2.22 16.26
C ARG A 100 1.05 -3.41 15.59
N ARG A 101 1.70 -4.06 14.62
CA ARG A 101 1.22 -5.29 13.97
C ARG A 101 2.02 -6.56 14.28
N LYS A 102 3.11 -6.47 15.06
CA LYS A 102 3.95 -7.64 15.40
C LYS A 102 3.23 -8.74 16.19
N ASP A 103 2.12 -8.42 16.86
CA ASP A 103 1.46 -9.36 17.80
C ASP A 103 0.22 -10.08 17.27
N ALA A 104 -0.19 -9.93 16.00
CA ALA A 104 -1.51 -10.45 15.57
C ALA A 104 -1.62 -11.03 14.15
N GLN A 105 -0.57 -11.04 13.34
CA GLN A 105 -0.65 -11.65 12.01
C GLN A 105 0.61 -12.47 11.77
N VAL A 106 0.44 -13.79 11.66
CA VAL A 106 1.48 -14.65 11.11
C VAL A 106 1.58 -14.27 9.63
N THR A 107 2.78 -13.97 9.17
CA THR A 107 3.09 -13.69 7.77
C THR A 107 4.18 -14.64 7.34
N TYR A 108 4.39 -14.74 6.04
CA TYR A 108 5.50 -15.48 5.48
C TYR A 108 6.61 -14.52 5.06
N ILE A 109 7.86 -14.98 5.19
CA ILE A 109 9.08 -14.26 4.86
C ILE A 109 9.84 -15.08 3.82
N ILE A 110 10.24 -14.44 2.71
CA ILE A 110 11.16 -15.02 1.75
C ILE A 110 12.59 -14.71 2.20
N ALA A 111 13.38 -15.76 2.40
CA ALA A 111 14.72 -15.74 2.97
C ALA A 111 15.82 -15.93 1.91
N GLU A 112 17.06 -16.02 2.38
CA GLU A 112 18.30 -16.12 1.60
C GLU A 112 18.25 -17.10 0.41
N PRO A 113 17.65 -18.30 0.50
CA PRO A 113 17.70 -19.24 -0.63
C PRO A 113 17.00 -18.73 -1.91
N CYS A 114 16.19 -17.67 -1.82
CA CYS A 114 15.59 -17.05 -3.00
C CYS A 114 16.54 -16.10 -3.75
N VAL A 115 17.61 -15.63 -3.10
CA VAL A 115 18.56 -14.67 -3.68
C VAL A 115 19.19 -15.28 -4.95
N ASP A 116 19.07 -14.55 -6.06
CA ASP A 116 19.49 -14.91 -7.42
C ASP A 116 18.81 -16.15 -8.03
N VAL A 117 17.95 -16.85 -7.28
CA VAL A 117 17.14 -17.97 -7.78
C VAL A 117 15.87 -17.48 -8.44
N LYS A 118 15.07 -16.68 -7.70
CA LYS A 118 13.82 -16.07 -8.17
C LYS A 118 12.98 -17.00 -9.08
N ASP A 119 12.66 -18.19 -8.59
CA ASP A 119 11.97 -19.24 -9.36
C ASP A 119 10.53 -18.87 -9.77
N ARG A 120 9.87 -18.04 -8.95
CA ARG A 120 8.50 -17.51 -9.14
C ARG A 120 7.34 -18.51 -9.02
N SER A 121 7.57 -19.80 -8.79
CA SER A 121 6.47 -20.76 -8.55
C SER A 121 5.51 -20.31 -7.42
N CYS A 122 6.05 -19.64 -6.40
CA CYS A 122 5.26 -19.06 -5.31
C CYS A 122 4.31 -17.94 -5.74
N VAL A 123 4.63 -17.18 -6.80
CA VAL A 123 3.82 -16.06 -7.30
C VAL A 123 2.51 -16.58 -7.88
N ASP A 124 2.57 -17.68 -8.64
CA ASP A 124 1.41 -18.24 -9.34
C ASP A 124 0.34 -18.82 -8.41
N VAL A 125 0.72 -19.16 -7.17
CA VAL A 125 -0.18 -19.75 -6.18
C VAL A 125 -0.64 -18.77 -5.10
N CYS A 126 -0.14 -17.52 -5.10
CA CYS A 126 -0.52 -16.53 -4.11
C CYS A 126 -1.95 -16.02 -4.38
N PRO A 127 -2.94 -16.25 -3.50
CA PRO A 127 -4.33 -15.87 -3.76
C PRO A 127 -4.61 -14.37 -3.65
N VAL A 128 -3.63 -13.59 -3.16
CA VAL A 128 -3.74 -12.14 -2.92
C VAL A 128 -2.64 -11.35 -3.62
N ASP A 129 -1.85 -11.99 -4.50
CA ASP A 129 -0.80 -11.35 -5.28
C ASP A 129 0.25 -10.55 -4.46
N CYS A 130 0.50 -10.95 -3.21
CA CYS A 130 1.38 -10.23 -2.28
C CYS A 130 2.88 -10.56 -2.44
N ILE A 131 3.31 -11.15 -3.55
CA ILE A 131 4.73 -11.51 -3.81
C ILE A 131 5.26 -10.64 -4.93
N HIS A 132 6.36 -9.94 -4.69
CA HIS A 132 6.91 -8.93 -5.56
C HIS A 132 8.36 -9.21 -5.90
N GLU A 133 8.74 -8.84 -7.12
CA GLU A 133 10.09 -9.06 -7.61
C GLU A 133 10.96 -7.83 -7.39
N ALA A 134 12.00 -8.00 -6.56
CA ALA A 134 13.15 -7.09 -6.45
C ALA A 134 14.29 -7.59 -7.35
N ASP A 135 15.40 -6.86 -7.40
CA ASP A 135 16.50 -7.11 -8.33
C ASP A 135 17.05 -8.54 -8.17
N ARG A 136 17.36 -8.91 -6.92
CA ARG A 136 18.00 -10.19 -6.59
C ARG A 136 17.11 -11.17 -5.84
N ILE A 137 15.91 -10.78 -5.41
CA ILE A 137 15.06 -11.63 -4.56
C ILE A 137 13.58 -11.38 -4.84
N LEU A 138 12.73 -12.36 -4.55
CA LEU A 138 11.28 -12.14 -4.40
C LEU A 138 10.96 -11.79 -2.95
N VAL A 139 10.11 -10.81 -2.70
CA VAL A 139 9.67 -10.45 -1.33
C VAL A 139 8.17 -10.61 -1.18
N ILE A 140 7.72 -11.03 0.00
CA ILE A 140 6.31 -11.01 0.39
C ILE A 140 6.01 -9.64 1.01
N ASP A 141 4.92 -8.97 0.60
CA ASP A 141 4.34 -7.85 1.34
C ASP A 141 3.61 -8.40 2.59
N PRO A 142 4.18 -8.21 3.80
CA PRO A 142 3.59 -8.78 5.01
C PRO A 142 2.30 -8.06 5.42
N GLU A 143 2.05 -6.85 4.91
CA GLU A 143 0.84 -6.10 5.22
C GLU A 143 -0.37 -6.57 4.38
N GLU A 144 -0.12 -7.20 3.23
CA GLU A 144 -1.11 -7.82 2.33
C GLU A 144 -1.22 -9.34 2.49
N CYS A 145 -0.20 -10.01 3.04
CA CYS A 145 -0.22 -11.44 3.30
C CYS A 145 -1.40 -11.84 4.22
N ILE A 146 -2.11 -12.89 3.83
CA ILE A 146 -3.27 -13.42 4.56
C ILE A 146 -3.00 -14.75 5.27
N ASP A 147 -1.73 -15.15 5.44
CA ASP A 147 -1.33 -16.37 6.15
C ASP A 147 -1.92 -17.68 5.55
N CYS A 148 -2.03 -17.76 4.22
CA CYS A 148 -2.65 -18.93 3.59
C CYS A 148 -1.70 -20.13 3.43
N GLY A 149 -0.39 -19.91 3.50
CA GLY A 149 0.64 -20.96 3.36
C GLY A 149 0.78 -21.60 1.98
N ALA A 150 0.07 -21.12 0.95
CA ALA A 150 0.09 -21.73 -0.38
C ALA A 150 1.48 -21.67 -1.07
N CYS A 151 2.28 -20.65 -0.76
CA CYS A 151 3.57 -20.42 -1.40
C CYS A 151 4.72 -21.28 -0.85
N GLU A 152 4.68 -21.67 0.43
CA GLU A 152 5.73 -22.44 1.09
C GLU A 152 6.04 -23.77 0.39
N PRO A 153 5.07 -24.67 0.13
CA PRO A 153 5.36 -25.97 -0.48
C PRO A 153 5.77 -25.87 -1.96
N GLU A 154 5.48 -24.74 -2.62
CA GLU A 154 5.80 -24.52 -4.03
C GLU A 154 7.19 -23.94 -4.23
N CYS A 155 7.89 -23.52 -3.16
CA CYS A 155 9.23 -22.97 -3.28
C CYS A 155 10.26 -24.10 -3.41
N PRO A 156 10.88 -24.30 -4.58
CA PRO A 156 11.78 -25.43 -4.83
C PRO A 156 13.13 -25.33 -4.10
N VAL A 157 13.45 -24.15 -3.58
CA VAL A 157 14.66 -23.86 -2.79
C VAL A 157 14.37 -23.63 -1.32
N GLU A 158 13.14 -23.93 -0.87
CA GLU A 158 12.72 -23.85 0.53
C GLU A 158 13.05 -22.49 1.17
N ALA A 159 12.80 -21.41 0.43
CA ALA A 159 13.13 -20.05 0.86
C ALA A 159 12.05 -19.39 1.72
N ILE A 160 10.85 -19.98 1.85
CA ILE A 160 9.69 -19.29 2.41
C ILE A 160 9.34 -19.91 3.77
N TYR A 161 9.24 -19.06 4.79
CA TYR A 161 8.97 -19.49 6.18
C TYR A 161 7.90 -18.61 6.82
N PRO A 162 7.01 -19.16 7.67
CA PRO A 162 6.30 -18.36 8.65
C PRO A 162 7.30 -17.54 9.49
N GLU A 163 7.04 -16.25 9.72
CA GLU A 163 7.98 -15.35 10.43
C GLU A 163 8.40 -15.89 11.80
N ASP A 164 7.49 -16.52 12.54
CA ASP A 164 7.72 -17.08 13.87
C ASP A 164 8.55 -18.37 13.89
N THR A 165 8.70 -19.01 12.74
CA THR A 165 9.52 -20.22 12.56
C THR A 165 10.74 -19.98 11.67
N LEU A 166 10.95 -18.73 11.22
CA LEU A 166 12.11 -18.33 10.44
C LEU A 166 13.41 -18.63 11.21
N PRO A 167 14.37 -19.36 10.63
CA PRO A 167 15.67 -19.58 11.25
C PRO A 167 16.37 -18.26 11.63
N GLU A 168 16.94 -18.19 12.84
CA GLU A 168 17.56 -16.96 13.38
C GLU A 168 18.61 -16.32 12.46
N LYS A 169 19.36 -17.14 11.71
CA LYS A 169 20.35 -16.68 10.72
C LYS A 169 19.75 -15.80 9.61
N TRP A 170 18.44 -15.89 9.38
CA TRP A 170 17.73 -15.16 8.35
C TRP A 170 16.81 -14.08 8.91
N GLU A 171 16.92 -13.75 10.20
CA GLU A 171 16.21 -12.61 10.80
C GLU A 171 16.32 -11.29 9.99
N PRO A 172 17.47 -10.95 9.35
CA PRO A 172 17.56 -9.77 8.50
C PRO A 172 16.55 -9.75 7.33
N PHE A 173 16.10 -10.92 6.85
CA PHE A 173 15.10 -11.01 5.78
C PHE A 173 13.71 -10.58 6.20
N VAL A 174 13.40 -10.57 7.50
CA VAL A 174 12.17 -9.95 8.02
C VAL A 174 12.16 -8.48 7.61
N LYS A 175 13.22 -7.74 7.95
CA LYS A 175 13.36 -6.32 7.58
C LYS A 175 13.26 -6.10 6.07
N ILE A 176 13.88 -6.98 5.27
CA ILE A 176 13.86 -6.89 3.80
C ILE A 176 12.43 -7.03 3.25
N ASN A 177 11.65 -8.02 3.70
CA ASN A 177 10.28 -8.21 3.22
C ASN A 177 9.37 -7.05 3.64
N TYR A 178 9.48 -6.60 4.90
CA TYR A 178 8.73 -5.44 5.39
C TYR A 178 9.10 -4.11 4.71
N ALA A 179 10.31 -4.00 4.15
CA ALA A 179 10.74 -2.80 3.43
C ALA A 179 9.99 -2.59 2.09
N TYR A 180 9.25 -3.59 1.59
CA TYR A 180 8.42 -3.44 0.39
C TYR A 180 7.46 -2.23 0.49
N GLY A 181 6.89 -1.98 1.67
CA GLY A 181 5.99 -0.83 1.89
C GLY A 181 6.66 0.54 1.72
N GLU A 182 8.00 0.58 1.77
CA GLU A 182 8.82 1.78 1.52
C GLU A 182 9.26 1.87 0.04
N GLY A 183 9.24 0.76 -0.69
CA GLY A 183 9.51 0.65 -2.12
C GLY A 183 10.58 -0.39 -2.46
N LEU A 184 10.59 -0.85 -3.72
CA LEU A 184 11.56 -1.84 -4.19
C LEU A 184 13.01 -1.34 -4.15
N ASP A 185 13.24 -0.03 -4.30
CA ASP A 185 14.58 0.56 -4.16
C ASP A 185 15.18 0.29 -2.78
N THR A 186 14.38 0.44 -1.71
CA THR A 186 14.80 0.16 -0.34
C THR A 186 15.07 -1.32 -0.12
N VAL A 187 14.23 -2.20 -0.70
CA VAL A 187 14.46 -3.65 -0.68
C VAL A 187 15.79 -3.99 -1.35
N ASN A 188 16.05 -3.42 -2.53
CA ASN A 188 17.26 -3.66 -3.31
C ASN A 188 18.53 -3.21 -2.55
N GLU A 189 18.50 -2.03 -1.93
CA GLU A 189 19.60 -1.53 -1.10
C GLU A 189 19.92 -2.47 0.08
N LEU A 190 18.90 -2.92 0.81
CA LEU A 190 19.07 -3.80 1.97
C LEU A 190 19.60 -5.19 1.57
N VAL A 191 19.10 -5.74 0.47
CA VAL A 191 19.56 -7.04 -0.05
C VAL A 191 21.00 -6.95 -0.52
N GLN A 192 21.35 -5.88 -1.22
CA GLN A 192 22.72 -5.67 -1.70
C GLN A 192 23.71 -5.57 -0.53
N GLU A 193 23.39 -4.79 0.50
CA GLU A 193 24.23 -4.67 1.70
C GLU A 193 24.43 -6.04 2.39
N LEU A 194 23.36 -6.83 2.54
CA LEU A 194 23.43 -8.14 3.17
C LEU A 194 24.28 -9.12 2.36
N VAL A 195 24.10 -9.17 1.04
CA VAL A 195 24.84 -10.07 0.16
C VAL A 195 26.32 -9.69 0.05
N GLU A 196 26.65 -8.41 0.10
CA GLU A 196 28.06 -7.97 0.15
C GLU A 196 28.77 -8.43 1.42
N GLN A 197 28.05 -8.46 2.55
CA GLN A 197 28.58 -8.93 3.83
C GLN A 197 28.66 -10.46 3.90
N SER A 198 27.66 -11.16 3.37
CA SER A 198 27.59 -12.61 3.36
C SER A 198 26.98 -13.09 2.05
N PRO A 199 27.82 -13.45 1.06
CA PRO A 199 27.32 -13.96 -0.21
C PRO A 199 26.55 -15.26 -0.02
N PRO A 200 25.36 -15.42 -0.62
CA PRO A 200 24.59 -16.64 -0.49
C PRO A 200 25.36 -17.81 -1.10
N PRO A 201 25.29 -19.01 -0.50
CA PRO A 201 25.89 -20.19 -1.09
C PRO A 201 25.20 -20.52 -2.41
N PRO A 202 25.92 -21.06 -3.41
CA PRO A 202 25.31 -21.50 -4.65
C PRO A 202 24.33 -22.64 -4.37
N ILE A 203 23.14 -22.58 -4.98
CA ILE A 203 22.10 -23.59 -4.82
C ILE A 203 22.22 -24.64 -5.93
N PRO A 204 22.51 -25.91 -5.61
CA PRO A 204 22.64 -26.96 -6.61
C PRO A 204 21.38 -27.09 -7.47
N GLY A 205 21.52 -27.08 -8.79
CA GLY A 205 20.40 -27.22 -9.73
C GLY A 205 19.78 -25.89 -10.18
N TYR A 206 20.06 -24.78 -9.48
CA TYR A 206 19.72 -23.43 -9.90
C TYR A 206 21.00 -22.75 -10.41
N ARG A 207 21.17 -22.72 -11.74
CA ARG A 207 22.32 -22.02 -12.36
C ARG A 207 21.97 -20.55 -12.56
N GLU A 208 22.96 -19.69 -12.30
CA GLU A 208 23.00 -18.29 -12.73
C GLU A 208 22.63 -18.22 -14.23
N THR A 209 21.48 -17.62 -14.53
CA THR A 209 21.14 -17.17 -15.89
C THR A 209 21.82 -15.86 -16.21
#